data_AF-A0A918MVM8-F1
#
_entry.id   AF-A0A918MVM8-F1
#
_cell.length_a   1.000
_cell.length_b   1.000
_cell.length_c   1.000
_cell.angle_alpha   90.00
_cell.angle_beta   90.00
_cell.angle_gamma   90.00
#
_symmetry.space_group_name_H-M   'P 1'
#
loop_
_entity.id
_entity.type
_entity.pdbx_description
1 polymer ?
#
loop_
_entity_poly.entity_id
_entity_poly.type
_entity_poly.pdbx_seq_one_letter_code
_entity_poly.pdbx_strand_id
1 'polypeptide(L)'
;MSELFSYLKAQTRDAHEALEAHYPFNRMLKTRRFEKQDYVHILQVLAAFHSHVKPWLTTLAPAHYTMLHTDAVESALHSDLAQLTQAPAHEAKAFHLSLPDTPSTPRTLAAAYVWMGSSLGGKMIERWLSTSCPDLPAAYYTQMKYVSRNWPLFIQAISTCYPLSDTQLTQTANCASALFAGLRETARRISVAPGLVAD
;
A
#
# COMPACT_ATOMS: atom_id res chain seq x y z
N MET A 1 6.03 11.40 -18.71
CA MET A 1 6.13 10.33 -17.69
C MET A 1 7.59 10.26 -17.28
N SER A 2 7.94 10.38 -15.99
CA SER A 2 9.37 10.47 -15.61
C SER A 2 10.09 9.13 -15.79
N GLU A 3 11.39 9.19 -16.12
CA GLU A 3 12.22 8.00 -16.33
C GLU A 3 12.28 7.12 -15.08
N LEU A 4 12.39 7.73 -13.89
CA LEU A 4 12.33 7.04 -12.60
C LEU A 4 11.05 6.22 -12.46
N PHE A 5 9.89 6.81 -12.75
CA PHE A 5 8.62 6.09 -12.63
C PHE A 5 8.53 4.93 -13.62
N SER A 6 8.87 5.16 -14.88
CA SER A 6 8.87 4.11 -15.91
C SER A 6 9.78 2.95 -15.52
N TYR A 7 10.97 3.26 -14.99
CA TYR A 7 11.91 2.27 -14.49
C TYR A 7 11.34 1.46 -13.32
N LEU A 8 10.85 2.13 -12.26
CA LEU A 8 10.28 1.44 -11.10
C LEU A 8 9.09 0.57 -11.52
N LYS A 9 8.19 1.07 -12.36
CA LYS A 9 7.05 0.30 -12.87
C LYS A 9 7.48 -0.97 -13.59
N ALA A 10 8.51 -0.88 -14.45
CA ALA A 10 9.02 -2.03 -15.17
C ALA A 10 9.64 -3.07 -14.23
N GLN A 11 10.43 -2.62 -13.25
CA GLN A 11 11.16 -3.49 -12.32
C GLN A 11 10.28 -4.11 -11.23
N THR A 12 9.17 -3.47 -10.86
CA THR A 12 8.26 -3.98 -9.82
C THR A 12 7.09 -4.78 -10.36
N ARG A 13 6.97 -4.93 -11.69
CA ARG A 13 5.82 -5.56 -12.36
C ARG A 13 5.53 -6.96 -11.84
N ASP A 14 6.51 -7.85 -11.86
CA ASP A 14 6.32 -9.25 -11.46
C ASP A 14 5.93 -9.36 -9.98
N ALA A 15 6.52 -8.52 -9.12
CA ALA A 15 6.19 -8.49 -7.69
C ALA A 15 4.77 -7.96 -7.44
N HIS A 16 4.35 -6.95 -8.21
CA HIS A 16 2.99 -6.40 -8.17
C HIS A 16 1.96 -7.42 -8.66
N GLU A 17 2.18 -8.05 -9.82
CA GLU A 17 1.30 -9.10 -10.36
C GLU A 17 1.20 -10.29 -9.40
N ALA A 18 2.31 -10.70 -8.79
CA ALA A 18 2.32 -11.76 -7.79
C ALA A 18 1.53 -11.39 -6.51
N LEU A 19 1.48 -10.10 -6.13
CA LEU A 19 0.62 -9.63 -5.05
C LEU A 19 -0.85 -9.71 -5.44
N GLU A 20 -1.23 -9.21 -6.62
CA GLU A 20 -2.61 -9.25 -7.12
C GLU A 20 -3.14 -10.66 -7.29
N ALA A 21 -2.27 -11.63 -7.62
CA ALA A 21 -2.61 -13.05 -7.71
C ALA A 21 -2.73 -13.75 -6.34
N HIS A 22 -2.29 -13.12 -5.25
CA HIS A 22 -2.27 -13.71 -3.91
C HIS A 22 -3.56 -13.43 -3.12
N TYR A 23 -3.98 -14.39 -2.29
CA TYR A 23 -5.06 -14.16 -1.34
C TYR A 23 -4.61 -13.16 -0.25
N PRO A 24 -5.43 -12.20 0.22
CA PRO A 24 -6.81 -11.93 -0.18
C PRO A 24 -6.98 -11.02 -1.41
N PHE A 25 -5.91 -10.41 -1.93
CA PHE A 25 -5.97 -9.44 -3.03
C PHE A 25 -6.60 -10.00 -4.30
N ASN A 26 -6.40 -11.29 -4.61
CA ASN A 26 -6.98 -11.95 -5.78
C ASN A 26 -8.51 -12.11 -5.74
N ARG A 27 -9.13 -11.88 -4.58
CA ARG A 27 -10.60 -11.85 -4.39
C ARG A 27 -11.18 -10.45 -4.59
N MET A 28 -10.36 -9.41 -4.49
CA MET A 28 -10.81 -8.04 -4.67
C MET A 28 -11.35 -7.83 -6.08
N LEU A 29 -12.44 -7.06 -6.20
CA LEU A 29 -13.15 -6.83 -7.47
C LEU A 29 -13.80 -8.08 -8.10
N LYS A 30 -13.82 -9.24 -7.41
CA LYS A 30 -14.47 -10.46 -7.89
C LYS A 30 -15.80 -10.68 -7.15
N THR A 31 -16.87 -10.02 -7.58
CA THR A 31 -18.18 -10.01 -6.89
C THR A 31 -18.70 -11.38 -6.45
N ARG A 32 -18.46 -12.46 -7.21
CA ARG A 32 -18.91 -13.83 -6.85
C ARG A 32 -18.02 -14.55 -5.82
N ARG A 33 -16.89 -13.98 -5.47
CA ARG A 33 -15.83 -14.62 -4.67
C ARG A 33 -15.31 -13.73 -3.54
N PHE A 34 -15.80 -12.50 -3.47
CA PHE A 34 -15.39 -11.50 -2.51
C PHE A 34 -16.23 -11.64 -1.24
N GLU A 35 -15.53 -11.75 -0.11
CA GLU A 35 -16.16 -11.80 1.20
C GLU A 35 -15.73 -10.60 2.05
N LYS A 36 -16.57 -10.20 2.99
CA LYS A 36 -16.25 -9.12 3.95
C LYS A 36 -14.93 -9.42 4.68
N GLN A 37 -14.66 -10.69 4.99
CA GLN A 37 -13.42 -11.10 5.65
C GLN A 37 -12.18 -10.87 4.78
N ASP A 38 -12.27 -11.11 3.46
CA ASP A 38 -11.17 -10.79 2.53
C ASP A 38 -10.85 -9.30 2.57
N TYR A 39 -11.90 -8.47 2.59
CA TYR A 39 -11.73 -7.02 2.68
C TYR A 39 -11.05 -6.60 3.98
N VAL A 40 -11.46 -7.18 5.12
CA VAL A 40 -10.81 -6.96 6.41
C VAL A 40 -9.33 -7.34 6.32
N HIS A 41 -8.99 -8.54 5.82
CA HIS A 41 -7.60 -8.96 5.68
C HIS A 41 -6.79 -8.01 4.79
N ILE A 42 -7.35 -7.54 3.66
CA ILE A 42 -6.70 -6.54 2.80
C ILE A 42 -6.39 -5.26 3.59
N LEU A 43 -7.37 -4.70 4.31
CA LEU A 43 -7.16 -3.46 5.06
C LEU A 43 -6.15 -3.64 6.20
N GLN A 44 -6.12 -4.81 6.85
CA GLN A 44 -5.13 -5.11 7.89
C GLN A 44 -3.70 -5.18 7.33
N VAL A 45 -3.52 -5.78 6.15
CA VAL A 45 -2.22 -5.80 5.46
C VAL A 45 -1.77 -4.39 5.10
N LEU A 46 -2.69 -3.58 4.57
CA LEU A 46 -2.40 -2.19 4.22
C LEU A 46 -2.09 -1.36 5.47
N ALA A 47 -2.73 -1.63 6.61
CA ALA A 47 -2.48 -0.93 7.86
C ALA A 47 -1.09 -1.22 8.41
N ALA A 48 -0.69 -2.49 8.38
CA ALA A 48 0.66 -2.92 8.70
C ALA A 48 1.69 -2.22 7.81
N PHE A 49 1.47 -2.22 6.49
CA PHE A 49 2.35 -1.57 5.53
C PHE A 49 2.49 -0.07 5.79
N HIS A 50 1.37 0.66 5.87
CA HIS A 50 1.37 2.12 6.04
C HIS A 50 2.07 2.53 7.34
N SER A 51 1.76 1.83 8.44
CA SER A 51 2.39 2.07 9.74
C SER A 51 3.90 1.82 9.69
N HIS A 52 4.33 0.76 8.99
CA HIS A 52 5.74 0.40 8.88
C HIS A 52 6.55 1.40 8.06
N VAL A 53 6.02 1.86 6.92
CA VAL A 53 6.79 2.74 6.03
C VAL A 53 6.71 4.22 6.40
N LYS A 54 5.73 4.63 7.21
CA LYS A 54 5.56 6.04 7.61
C LYS A 54 6.83 6.66 8.20
N PRO A 55 7.58 6.01 9.12
CA PRO A 55 8.86 6.55 9.62
C PRO A 55 9.92 6.77 8.53
N TRP A 56 9.87 6.02 7.42
CA TRP A 56 10.79 6.26 6.31
C TRP A 56 10.36 7.46 5.47
N LEU A 57 9.06 7.72 5.38
CA LEU A 57 8.50 8.82 4.61
C LEU A 57 8.77 10.18 5.26
N THR A 58 8.90 10.26 6.58
CA THR A 58 9.21 11.51 7.30
C THR A 58 10.58 12.08 6.97
N THR A 59 11.46 11.32 6.29
CA THR A 59 12.76 11.82 5.80
C THR A 59 12.65 12.58 4.48
N LEU A 60 11.48 12.57 3.83
CA LEU A 60 11.22 13.44 2.68
C LEU A 60 11.20 14.91 3.11
N ALA A 61 11.47 15.81 2.15
CA ALA A 61 11.27 17.22 2.40
C ALA A 61 9.79 17.47 2.77
N PRO A 62 9.48 18.37 3.72
CA PRO A 62 8.12 18.57 4.22
C PRO A 62 7.07 18.76 3.11
N ALA A 63 7.39 19.55 2.09
CA ALA A 63 6.51 19.80 0.95
C ALA A 63 6.14 18.51 0.18
N HIS A 64 7.06 17.55 0.07
CA HIS A 64 6.81 16.27 -0.59
C HIS A 64 6.08 15.29 0.32
N TYR A 65 6.40 15.29 1.62
CA TYR A 65 5.73 14.46 2.62
C TYR A 65 4.23 14.81 2.72
N THR A 66 3.88 16.10 2.74
CA THR A 66 2.48 16.55 2.82
C THR A 66 1.63 16.03 1.65
N MET A 67 2.21 15.81 0.46
CA MET A 67 1.48 15.27 -0.70
C MET A 67 0.96 13.83 -0.49
N LEU A 68 1.54 13.09 0.45
CA LEU A 68 1.19 11.70 0.75
C LEU A 68 -0.02 11.57 1.69
N HIS A 69 -0.37 12.65 2.40
CA HIS A 69 -1.45 12.69 3.41
C HIS A 69 -1.44 11.50 4.38
N THR A 70 -0.25 11.13 4.88
CA THR A 70 -0.04 9.92 5.68
C THR A 70 -0.99 9.77 6.86
N ASP A 71 -1.19 10.83 7.65
CA ASP A 71 -2.04 10.78 8.84
C ASP A 71 -3.52 10.60 8.49
N ALA A 72 -3.99 11.24 7.42
CA ALA A 72 -5.37 11.09 6.96
C ALA A 72 -5.64 9.69 6.38
N VAL A 73 -4.66 9.12 5.68
CA VAL A 73 -4.74 7.74 5.15
C VAL A 73 -4.82 6.74 6.29
N GLU A 74 -3.93 6.84 7.29
CA GLU A 74 -3.95 5.95 8.45
C GLU A 74 -5.24 6.11 9.27
N SER A 75 -5.71 7.34 9.50
CA SER A 75 -6.95 7.60 10.20
C SER A 75 -8.16 6.97 9.49
N ALA A 76 -8.26 7.14 8.17
CA ALA A 76 -9.33 6.56 7.37
C ALA A 76 -9.29 5.02 7.40
N LEU A 77 -8.11 4.42 7.34
CA LEU A 77 -7.91 2.98 7.41
C LEU A 77 -8.28 2.40 8.77
N HIS A 78 -7.85 3.04 9.86
CA HIS A 78 -8.25 2.64 11.21
C HIS A 78 -9.76 2.78 11.42
N SER A 79 -10.38 3.82 10.86
CA SER A 79 -11.83 3.99 10.92
C SER A 79 -12.58 2.86 10.22
N ASP A 80 -12.19 2.50 8.99
CA ASP A 80 -12.79 1.39 8.25
C ASP A 80 -12.62 0.07 9.01
N LEU A 81 -11.42 -0.20 9.55
CA LEU A 81 -11.16 -1.41 10.34
C LEU A 81 -11.99 -1.48 11.62
N ALA A 82 -12.12 -0.39 12.37
CA ALA A 82 -12.93 -0.33 13.58
C ALA A 82 -14.42 -0.60 13.28
N GLN A 83 -14.95 -0.02 12.19
CA GLN A 83 -16.32 -0.27 11.73
C GLN A 83 -16.53 -1.73 11.31
N LEU A 84 -15.60 -2.31 10.56
CA LEU A 84 -15.71 -3.67 10.03
C LEU A 84 -15.63 -4.74 11.12
N THR A 85 -14.75 -4.53 12.10
CA THR A 85 -14.43 -5.50 13.16
C THR A 85 -15.23 -5.31 14.44
N GLN A 86 -15.95 -4.19 14.57
CA GLN A 86 -16.66 -3.79 15.80
C GLN A 86 -15.75 -3.76 17.04
N ALA A 87 -14.44 -3.63 16.84
CA ALA A 87 -13.45 -3.55 17.90
C ALA A 87 -12.97 -2.09 18.05
N PRO A 88 -13.00 -1.51 19.27
CA PRO A 88 -12.62 -0.11 19.49
C PRO A 88 -11.13 0.17 19.31
N ALA A 89 -10.29 -0.86 19.28
CA ALA A 89 -8.88 -0.78 18.93
C ALA A 89 -8.52 -1.96 18.02
N HIS A 90 -8.18 -1.67 16.77
CA HIS A 90 -7.55 -2.65 15.91
C HIS A 90 -6.13 -2.89 16.43
N GLU A 91 -5.80 -4.14 16.78
CA GLU A 91 -4.41 -4.49 17.09
C GLU A 91 -3.57 -4.40 15.83
N ALA A 92 -2.66 -3.42 15.81
CA ALA A 92 -1.72 -3.23 14.71
C ALA A 92 -0.93 -4.52 14.46
N LYS A 93 -1.09 -5.09 13.27
CA LYS A 93 -0.30 -6.23 12.82
C LYS A 93 1.07 -5.74 12.35
N ALA A 94 2.11 -6.48 12.66
CA ALA A 94 3.45 -6.17 12.18
C ALA A 94 3.53 -6.38 10.65
N PHE A 95 4.22 -5.47 9.97
CA PHE A 95 4.56 -5.68 8.56
C PHE A 95 5.77 -6.60 8.45
N HIS A 96 5.69 -7.59 7.58
CA HIS A 96 6.72 -8.60 7.42
C HIS A 96 7.58 -8.31 6.19
N LEU A 97 8.69 -7.62 6.41
CA LEU A 97 9.65 -7.27 5.37
C LEU A 97 11.00 -7.95 5.59
N SER A 98 11.54 -8.57 4.55
CA SER A 98 12.87 -9.18 4.56
C SER A 98 13.97 -8.19 4.14
N LEU A 99 13.98 -6.98 4.74
CA LEU A 99 15.00 -5.97 4.53
C LEU A 99 15.37 -5.30 5.87
N PRO A 100 16.60 -4.77 6.02
CA PRO A 100 16.96 -3.98 7.20
C PRO A 100 16.12 -2.70 7.31
N ASP A 101 15.73 -2.33 8.52
CA ASP A 101 14.77 -1.24 8.80
C ASP A 101 15.36 0.19 8.77
N THR A 102 16.65 0.34 8.43
CA THR A 102 17.32 1.66 8.45
C THR A 102 16.81 2.58 7.32
N PRO A 103 16.36 3.82 7.58
CA PRO A 103 15.98 4.74 6.51
C PRO A 103 17.15 5.08 5.57
N SER A 104 16.88 5.17 4.28
CA SER A 104 17.82 5.66 3.27
C SER A 104 17.04 6.25 2.09
N THR A 105 17.66 7.15 1.30
CA THR A 105 16.99 7.76 0.14
C THR A 105 16.32 6.73 -0.78
N PRO A 106 16.98 5.62 -1.19
CA PRO A 106 16.33 4.59 -1.99
C PRO A 106 15.11 3.96 -1.32
N ARG A 107 15.15 3.72 0.00
CA ARG A 107 14.04 3.10 0.74
C ARG A 107 12.87 4.05 0.90
N THR A 108 13.14 5.30 1.23
CA THR A 108 12.12 6.35 1.34
C THR A 108 11.41 6.56 0.01
N LEU A 109 12.15 6.63 -1.10
CA LEU A 109 11.55 6.79 -2.43
C LEU A 109 10.78 5.53 -2.87
N ALA A 110 11.30 4.33 -2.56
CA ALA A 110 10.59 3.08 -2.81
C ALA A 110 9.26 3.02 -2.03
N ALA A 111 9.29 3.35 -0.73
CA ALA A 111 8.09 3.43 0.10
C ALA A 111 7.09 4.44 -0.44
N ALA A 112 7.53 5.64 -0.82
CA ALA A 112 6.64 6.65 -1.36
C ALA A 112 6.05 6.22 -2.72
N TYR A 113 6.83 5.55 -3.56
CA TYR A 113 6.36 4.95 -4.80
C TYR A 113 5.28 3.88 -4.57
N VAL A 114 5.48 2.93 -3.63
CA VAL A 114 4.49 1.88 -3.33
C VAL A 114 3.25 2.44 -2.63
N TRP A 115 3.44 3.39 -1.69
CA TRP A 115 2.36 4.11 -1.03
C TRP A 115 1.43 4.78 -2.05
N MET A 116 2.01 5.57 -2.94
CA MET A 116 1.27 6.25 -3.98
C MET A 116 0.78 5.29 -5.08
N GLY A 117 1.49 4.20 -5.38
CA GLY A 117 1.05 3.17 -6.33
C GLY A 117 -0.25 2.50 -5.87
N SER A 118 -0.38 2.25 -4.57
CA SER A 118 -1.61 1.73 -3.95
C SER A 118 -2.82 2.66 -4.16
N SER A 119 -2.59 3.95 -4.42
CA SER A 119 -3.64 4.94 -4.68
C SER A 119 -4.30 4.83 -6.05
N LEU A 120 -3.58 4.30 -7.05
CA LEU A 120 -4.07 4.19 -8.42
C LEU A 120 -5.11 3.06 -8.56
N GLY A 121 -4.90 1.93 -7.87
CA GLY A 121 -5.94 0.91 -7.69
C GLY A 121 -7.13 1.43 -6.86
N GLY A 122 -6.87 2.35 -5.93
CA GLY A 122 -7.87 2.91 -5.02
C GLY A 122 -9.07 3.55 -5.71
N LYS A 123 -8.89 4.26 -6.84
CA LYS A 123 -10.03 4.83 -7.60
C LYS A 123 -10.96 3.75 -8.17
N MET A 124 -10.40 2.66 -8.70
CA MET A 124 -11.19 1.55 -9.24
C MET A 124 -11.91 0.82 -8.12
N ILE A 125 -11.20 0.58 -7.02
CA ILE A 125 -11.72 -0.13 -5.86
C ILE A 125 -12.82 0.66 -5.15
N GLU A 126 -12.66 1.96 -4.91
CA GLU A 126 -13.68 2.81 -4.31
C GLU A 126 -14.97 2.81 -5.16
N ARG A 127 -14.84 2.95 -6.47
CA ARG A 127 -16.00 2.87 -7.38
C ARG A 127 -16.68 1.50 -7.28
N TRP A 128 -15.91 0.42 -7.29
CA TRP A 128 -16.45 -0.92 -7.20
C TRP A 128 -17.16 -1.17 -5.85
N LEU A 129 -16.58 -0.73 -4.73
CA LEU A 129 -17.19 -0.81 -3.39
C LEU A 129 -18.53 -0.07 -3.38
N SER A 130 -18.58 1.17 -3.88
CA SER A 130 -19.82 1.95 -3.91
C SER A 130 -20.95 1.32 -4.74
N THR A 131 -20.60 0.50 -5.73
CA THR A 131 -21.58 -0.13 -6.64
C THR A 131 -21.95 -1.56 -6.22
N SER A 132 -20.97 -2.34 -5.76
CA SER A 132 -21.13 -3.79 -5.53
C SER A 132 -21.26 -4.16 -4.06
N CYS A 133 -20.76 -3.31 -3.15
CA CYS A 133 -20.74 -3.54 -1.71
C CYS A 133 -21.00 -2.23 -0.94
N PRO A 134 -22.14 -1.54 -1.16
CA PRO A 134 -22.38 -0.20 -0.63
C PRO A 134 -22.42 -0.14 0.91
N ASP A 135 -22.66 -1.27 1.57
CA ASP A 135 -22.69 -1.37 3.04
C ASP A 135 -21.28 -1.46 3.66
N LEU A 136 -20.22 -1.63 2.85
CA LEU A 136 -18.86 -1.68 3.35
C LEU A 136 -18.26 -0.26 3.45
N PRO A 137 -17.57 0.06 4.55
CA PRO A 137 -16.90 1.33 4.69
C PRO A 137 -15.74 1.43 3.70
N ALA A 138 -15.54 2.63 3.15
CA ALA A 138 -14.58 2.88 2.08
C ALA A 138 -13.79 4.19 2.29
N ALA A 139 -13.65 4.64 3.54
CA ALA A 139 -12.94 5.88 3.85
C ALA A 139 -11.49 5.80 3.38
N TYR A 140 -10.83 4.66 3.57
CA TYR A 140 -9.46 4.44 3.13
C TYR A 140 -9.31 4.62 1.62
N TYR A 141 -10.10 3.90 0.81
CA TYR A 141 -9.99 4.01 -0.64
C TYR A 141 -10.46 5.35 -1.19
N THR A 142 -11.39 6.03 -0.50
CA THR A 142 -11.75 7.43 -0.79
C THR A 142 -10.56 8.36 -0.57
N GLN A 143 -9.86 8.21 0.56
CA GLN A 143 -8.66 8.99 0.86
C GLN A 143 -7.52 8.69 -0.11
N MET A 144 -7.29 7.42 -0.44
CA MET A 144 -6.29 7.04 -1.43
C MET A 144 -6.60 7.61 -2.83
N LYS A 145 -7.87 7.58 -3.26
CA LYS A 145 -8.31 8.25 -4.49
C LYS A 145 -8.01 9.76 -4.46
N TYR A 146 -8.18 10.43 -3.31
CA TYR A 146 -7.80 11.82 -3.15
C TYR A 146 -6.28 12.02 -3.28
N VAL A 147 -5.48 11.22 -2.57
CA VAL A 147 -4.00 11.26 -2.62
C VAL A 147 -3.47 11.03 -4.05
N SER A 148 -4.11 10.17 -4.84
CA SER A 148 -3.73 9.89 -6.24
C SER A 148 -3.70 11.14 -7.13
N ARG A 149 -4.43 12.21 -6.77
CA ARG A 149 -4.42 13.49 -7.51
C ARG A 149 -3.06 14.17 -7.45
N ASN A 150 -2.31 13.95 -6.37
CA ASN A 150 -0.97 14.53 -6.19
C ASN A 150 0.10 13.78 -7.00
N TRP A 151 -0.24 12.64 -7.60
CA TRP A 151 0.74 11.78 -8.28
C TRP A 151 1.60 12.49 -9.34
N PRO A 152 1.05 13.29 -10.28
CA PRO A 152 1.88 13.95 -11.29
C PRO A 152 2.89 14.92 -10.67
N LEU A 153 2.46 15.70 -9.69
CA LEU A 153 3.30 16.67 -8.97
C LEU A 153 4.35 15.95 -8.12
N PHE A 154 3.95 14.89 -7.43
CA PHE A 154 4.85 14.09 -6.60
C PHE A 154 5.97 13.46 -7.44
N ILE A 155 5.63 12.79 -8.55
CA ILE A 155 6.62 12.18 -9.45
C ILE A 155 7.58 13.22 -10.04
N GLN A 156 7.07 14.39 -10.43
CA GLN A 156 7.91 15.48 -10.92
C GLN A 156 8.87 15.98 -9.84
N ALA A 157 8.36 16.20 -8.63
CA ALA A 157 9.14 16.67 -7.49
C ALA A 157 10.24 15.67 -7.11
N ILE A 158 9.92 14.38 -6.99
CA ILE A 158 10.93 13.38 -6.62
C ILE A 158 12.00 13.23 -7.71
N SER A 159 11.62 13.28 -8.99
CA SER A 159 12.56 13.14 -10.11
C SER A 159 13.52 14.32 -10.21
N THR A 160 13.11 15.49 -9.73
CA THR A 160 13.92 16.72 -9.77
C THR A 160 14.78 16.87 -8.52
N CYS A 161 14.22 16.61 -7.35
CA CYS A 161 14.86 16.89 -6.07
C CYS A 161 15.71 15.74 -5.52
N TYR A 162 15.58 14.53 -6.07
CA TYR A 162 16.31 13.35 -5.61
C TYR A 162 17.01 12.67 -6.79
N PRO A 163 18.09 13.29 -7.33
CA PRO A 163 18.88 12.63 -8.35
C PRO A 163 19.50 11.35 -7.77
N LEU A 164 19.28 10.23 -8.46
CA LEU A 164 19.79 8.93 -8.05
C LEU A 164 20.92 8.52 -9.00
N SER A 165 22.00 7.96 -8.45
CA SER A 165 22.92 7.15 -9.26
C SER A 165 22.24 5.85 -9.72
N ASP A 166 22.78 5.18 -10.73
CA ASP A 166 22.27 3.89 -11.21
C ASP A 166 22.17 2.84 -10.09
N THR A 167 23.15 2.84 -9.18
CA THR A 167 23.15 1.99 -7.99
C THR A 167 21.96 2.31 -7.08
N GLN A 168 21.70 3.60 -6.80
CA GLN A 168 20.58 4.02 -5.96
C GLN A 168 19.24 3.77 -6.63
N LEU A 169 19.14 3.94 -7.95
CA LEU A 169 17.95 3.62 -8.73
C LEU A 169 17.63 2.12 -8.65
N THR A 170 18.65 1.27 -8.82
CA THR A 170 18.52 -0.20 -8.67
C THR A 170 18.12 -0.57 -7.24
N GLN A 171 18.73 0.05 -6.22
CA GLN A 171 18.36 -0.16 -4.82
C GLN A 171 16.91 0.25 -4.53
N THR A 172 16.43 1.34 -5.14
CA THR A 172 15.05 1.82 -5.00
C THR A 172 14.09 0.80 -5.59
N ALA A 173 14.37 0.29 -6.81
CA ALA A 173 13.56 -0.76 -7.43
C ALA A 173 13.53 -2.05 -6.61
N ASN A 174 14.69 -2.53 -6.15
CA ASN A 174 14.78 -3.73 -5.32
C ASN A 174 14.00 -3.57 -4.01
N CYS A 175 14.08 -2.39 -3.38
CA CYS A 175 13.31 -2.10 -2.18
C CYS A 175 11.80 -2.07 -2.46
N ALA A 176 11.37 -1.45 -3.56
CA ALA A 176 9.95 -1.42 -3.93
C ALA A 176 9.41 -2.83 -4.21
N SER A 177 10.17 -3.68 -4.92
CA SER A 177 9.82 -5.09 -5.13
C SER A 177 9.74 -5.87 -3.81
N ALA A 178 10.66 -5.61 -2.88
CA ALA A 178 10.62 -6.22 -1.55
C ALA A 178 9.40 -5.76 -0.72
N LEU A 179 8.97 -4.50 -0.85
CA LEU A 179 7.74 -4.02 -0.21
C LEU A 179 6.50 -4.74 -0.75
N PHE A 180 6.40 -4.98 -2.06
CA PHE A 180 5.34 -5.82 -2.64
C PHE A 180 5.39 -7.26 -2.12
N ALA A 181 6.59 -7.86 -2.03
CA ALA A 181 6.76 -9.17 -1.42
C ALA A 181 6.38 -9.18 0.07
N GLY A 182 6.65 -8.09 0.79
CA GLY A 182 6.28 -7.92 2.20
C GLY A 182 4.77 -7.79 2.41
N LEU A 183 4.06 -7.09 1.52
CA LEU A 183 2.59 -7.08 1.49
C LEU A 183 2.04 -8.50 1.36
N ARG A 184 2.61 -9.30 0.46
CA ARG A 184 2.22 -10.69 0.25
C ARG A 184 2.51 -11.58 1.46
N GLU A 185 3.69 -11.48 2.05
CA GLU A 185 4.04 -12.26 3.23
C GLU A 185 3.20 -11.87 4.45
N THR A 186 2.90 -10.57 4.60
CA THR A 186 2.00 -10.07 5.64
C THR A 186 0.59 -10.62 5.43
N ALA A 187 0.08 -10.63 4.20
CA ALA A 187 -1.20 -11.24 3.86
C ALA A 187 -1.24 -12.72 4.25
N ARG A 188 -0.22 -13.50 3.84
CA ARG A 188 -0.11 -14.92 4.18
C ARG A 188 -0.20 -15.17 5.69
N ARG A 189 0.46 -14.34 6.50
CA ARG A 189 0.48 -14.51 7.97
C ARG A 189 -0.84 -14.12 8.63
N ILE A 190 -1.48 -13.05 8.15
CA ILE A 190 -2.78 -12.62 8.67
C ILE A 190 -3.85 -13.66 8.34
N SER A 191 -3.81 -14.23 7.14
CA SER A 191 -4.78 -15.24 6.69
C SER A 191 -4.64 -16.62 7.34
N VAL A 192 -3.56 -16.88 8.07
CA VAL A 192 -3.26 -18.19 8.72
C VAL A 192 -3.54 -18.17 10.24
N ALA A 193 -3.93 -17.04 10.83
CA ALA A 193 -4.33 -16.98 12.24
C ALA A 193 -5.63 -17.80 12.50
N PRO A 194 -5.74 -18.51 13.64
CA PRO A 194 -6.33 -19.83 13.73
C PRO A 194 -7.86 -19.84 13.59
N GLY A 195 -8.36 -20.66 12.66
CA GLY A 195 -9.80 -20.92 12.51
C GLY A 195 -10.21 -21.69 11.26
N LEU A 196 -9.35 -21.80 10.24
CA LEU A 196 -9.63 -22.60 9.04
C LEU A 196 -8.48 -23.57 8.80
N VAL A 197 -8.63 -24.77 9.36
CA VAL A 197 -7.95 -25.95 8.86
C VAL A 197 -8.42 -26.12 7.42
N ALA A 198 -7.47 -26.12 6.49
CA ALA A 198 -7.73 -26.60 5.14
C ALA A 198 -8.00 -28.11 5.25
N ASP A 199 -9.25 -28.50 4.96
CA ASP A 199 -9.56 -29.86 4.54
C ASP A 199 -8.93 -30.15 3.16
#